data_AF-A0A927A3Y9-F1
#
_entry.id   AF-A0A927A3Y9-F1
#
_cell.length_a   1.000
_cell.length_b   1.000
_cell.length_c   1.000
_cell.angle_alpha   90.00
_cell.angle_beta   90.00
_cell.angle_gamma   90.00
#
_symmetry.space_group_name_H-M   'P 1'
#
loop_
_entity.id
_entity.type
_entity.pdbx_description
1 polymer ?
#
loop_
_entity_poly.entity_id
_entity_poly.type
_entity_poly.pdbx_seq_one_letter_code
_entity_poly.pdbx_strand_id
1 'polypeptide(L)'
;MVPSSNQGEHIFNALDSLALEQIPEMNKQINQAKPSRIKEKEAAIKAVNHLETLANQLKKERDHPDFRTAPKGDPANAQRYGNFKKDTELNVKKVMTGSPSEHTAGYTSLNRMLDNLDYYTIDQVAHKSGREQLSALRQREFDVWYAATKGLMHSTFTALRDAALATSRTRDL
;
A
#
# COMPACT_ATOMS: atom_id res chain seq x y z
N MET A 1 -13.83 -14.15 27.43
CA MET A 1 -12.58 -13.53 26.94
C MET A 1 -12.66 -13.52 25.42
N VAL A 2 -12.74 -12.34 24.80
CA VAL A 2 -12.63 -12.21 23.34
C VAL A 2 -11.15 -12.38 23.02
N PRO A 3 -10.74 -13.36 22.20
CA PRO A 3 -9.35 -13.45 21.79
C PRO A 3 -9.02 -12.16 21.03
N SER A 4 -7.96 -11.47 21.46
CA SER A 4 -7.35 -10.42 20.66
C SER A 4 -6.99 -11.02 19.30
N SER A 5 -7.66 -10.55 18.24
CA SER A 5 -7.35 -10.82 16.83
C SER A 5 -5.84 -10.86 16.64
N ASN A 6 -5.27 -12.06 16.48
CA ASN A 6 -3.87 -12.19 16.14
C ASN A 6 -3.69 -11.53 14.77
N GLN A 7 -2.66 -10.70 14.60
CA GLN A 7 -2.36 -10.02 13.32
C GLN A 7 -2.20 -10.97 12.11
N GLY A 8 -2.22 -12.29 12.30
CA GLY A 8 -2.20 -13.33 11.26
C GLY A 8 -3.56 -13.75 10.70
N GLU A 9 -4.66 -13.02 10.97
CA GLU A 9 -6.00 -13.38 10.46
C GLU A 9 -6.53 -12.42 9.39
N HIS A 10 -5.81 -11.34 9.09
CA HIS A 10 -6.25 -10.36 8.08
C HIS A 10 -6.03 -10.88 6.66
N ILE A 11 -7.07 -10.81 5.83
CA ILE A 11 -7.00 -11.22 4.42
C ILE A 11 -6.09 -10.27 3.62
N PHE A 12 -6.22 -8.97 3.89
CA PHE A 12 -5.33 -7.94 3.34
C PHE A 12 -4.52 -7.29 4.46
N ASN A 13 -3.21 -7.21 4.26
CA ASN A 13 -2.32 -6.45 5.13
C ASN A 13 -2.53 -4.93 4.96
N ALA A 14 -2.10 -4.15 5.96
CA ALA A 14 -2.42 -2.72 6.08
C ALA A 14 -1.60 -1.79 5.16
N LEU A 15 -1.67 -2.01 3.83
CA LEU A 15 -0.98 -1.19 2.84
C LEU A 15 -1.47 0.28 2.87
N ASP A 16 -2.75 0.50 3.22
CA ASP A 16 -3.30 1.84 3.43
C ASP A 16 -2.50 2.63 4.47
N SER A 17 -2.16 1.99 5.59
CA SER A 17 -1.46 2.62 6.68
C SER A 17 -0.01 2.92 6.28
N LEU A 18 0.66 2.00 5.58
CA LEU A 18 1.98 2.25 5.00
C LEU A 18 1.98 3.45 4.05
N ALA A 19 0.99 3.54 3.15
CA ALA A 19 0.87 4.66 2.22
C ALA A 19 0.67 6.00 2.96
N LEU A 20 -0.25 6.04 3.94
CA LEU A 20 -0.53 7.24 4.74
C LEU A 20 0.71 7.68 5.55
N GLU A 21 1.51 6.74 6.05
CA GLU A 21 2.75 7.03 6.80
C GLU A 21 3.81 7.76 5.94
N GLN A 22 3.80 7.61 4.60
CA GLN A 22 4.77 8.28 3.71
C GLN A 22 4.38 9.73 3.36
N ILE A 23 3.09 10.07 3.43
CA ILE A 23 2.55 11.37 3.00
C ILE A 23 3.20 12.57 3.71
N PRO A 24 3.40 12.56 5.05
CA PRO A 24 4.01 13.70 5.73
C PRO A 24 5.41 14.05 5.20
N GLU A 25 6.24 13.04 4.92
CA GLU A 25 7.58 13.26 4.39
C GLU A 25 7.54 13.75 2.93
N MET A 26 6.62 13.23 2.12
CA MET A 26 6.40 13.75 0.75
C MET A 26 6.01 15.24 0.77
N ASN A 27 5.05 15.61 1.61
CA ASN A 27 4.58 16.99 1.75
C ASN A 27 5.70 17.92 2.26
N LYS A 28 6.51 17.46 3.21
CA LYS A 28 7.66 18.21 3.69
C LYS A 28 8.64 18.53 2.55
N GLN A 29 8.96 17.55 1.70
CA GLN A 29 9.88 17.77 0.58
C GLN A 29 9.30 18.71 -0.47
N ILE A 30 8.03 18.55 -0.84
CA ILE A 30 7.33 19.45 -1.75
C ILE A 30 7.38 20.90 -1.24
N ASN A 31 7.19 21.09 0.06
CA ASN A 31 7.21 22.42 0.68
C ASN A 31 8.61 23.04 0.72
N GLN A 32 9.66 22.22 0.76
CA GLN A 32 11.06 22.66 0.73
C GLN A 32 11.57 22.96 -0.68
N ALA A 33 10.81 22.62 -1.73
CA ALA A 33 11.20 22.85 -3.11
C ALA A 33 11.27 24.34 -3.47
N LYS A 34 12.24 24.69 -4.34
CA LYS A 34 12.51 26.06 -4.76
C LYS A 34 11.29 26.73 -5.41
N PRO A 35 11.12 28.05 -5.28
CA PRO A 35 10.02 28.78 -5.93
C PRO A 35 9.96 28.65 -7.45
N SER A 36 11.07 28.32 -8.12
CA SER A 36 11.10 28.10 -9.58
C SER A 36 10.44 26.79 -10.05
N ARG A 37 10.12 25.86 -9.13
CA ARG A 37 9.59 24.52 -9.42
C ARG A 37 8.07 24.41 -9.29
N ILE A 38 7.33 25.47 -9.60
CA ILE A 38 5.87 25.55 -9.35
C ILE A 38 5.12 24.38 -10.00
N LYS A 39 5.42 24.07 -11.27
CA LYS A 39 4.73 23.01 -12.01
C LYS A 39 4.98 21.63 -11.41
N GLU A 40 6.21 21.36 -11.00
CA GLU A 40 6.58 20.10 -10.35
C GLU A 40 5.93 19.98 -8.96
N LYS A 41 5.85 21.09 -8.21
CA LYS A 41 5.14 21.13 -6.93
C LYS A 41 3.65 20.81 -7.10
N GLU A 42 2.98 21.45 -8.06
CA GLU A 42 1.56 21.21 -8.35
C GLU A 42 1.30 19.74 -8.74
N ALA A 43 2.16 19.17 -9.60
CA ALA A 43 2.08 17.77 -9.99
C ALA A 43 2.27 16.82 -8.80
N ALA A 44 3.23 17.09 -7.93
CA ALA A 44 3.50 16.31 -6.72
C ALA A 44 2.35 16.37 -5.72
N ILE A 45 1.79 17.57 -5.46
CA ILE A 45 0.62 17.75 -4.60
C ILE A 45 -0.56 16.93 -5.13
N LYS A 46 -0.84 17.00 -6.44
CA LYS A 46 -1.92 16.22 -7.05
C LYS A 46 -1.71 14.72 -6.88
N ALA A 47 -0.49 14.23 -7.05
CA ALA A 47 -0.17 12.82 -6.87
C ALA A 47 -0.31 12.37 -5.41
N VAL A 48 0.16 13.17 -4.44
CA VAL A 48 0.02 12.90 -3.01
C VAL A 48 -1.45 12.90 -2.57
N ASN A 49 -2.25 13.86 -3.04
CA ASN A 49 -3.69 13.88 -2.74
C ASN A 49 -4.43 12.67 -3.32
N HIS A 50 -4.02 12.22 -4.51
CA HIS A 50 -4.56 11.01 -5.12
C HIS A 50 -4.22 9.76 -4.31
N LEU A 51 -2.95 9.63 -3.87
CA LEU A 51 -2.51 8.57 -2.96
C LEU A 51 -3.32 8.59 -1.66
N GLU A 52 -3.48 9.75 -1.03
CA GLU A 52 -4.26 9.89 0.21
C GLU A 52 -5.71 9.43 0.04
N THR A 53 -6.33 9.82 -1.08
CA THR A 53 -7.71 9.43 -1.39
C THR A 53 -7.83 7.91 -1.51
N LEU A 54 -6.95 7.27 -2.30
CA LEU A 54 -6.97 5.83 -2.49
C LEU A 54 -6.64 5.06 -1.20
N ALA A 55 -5.65 5.52 -0.42
CA ALA A 55 -5.28 4.89 0.84
C ALA A 55 -6.44 4.94 1.87
N ASN A 56 -7.15 6.06 1.95
CA ASN A 56 -8.33 6.18 2.81
C ASN A 56 -9.50 5.31 2.33
N GLN A 57 -9.70 5.19 1.01
CA GLN A 57 -10.68 4.25 0.46
C GLN A 57 -10.29 2.80 0.78
N LEU A 58 -9.02 2.43 0.58
CA LEU A 58 -8.50 1.09 0.86
C LEU A 58 -8.68 0.73 2.33
N LYS A 59 -8.39 1.67 3.24
CA LYS A 59 -8.62 1.46 4.68
C LYS A 59 -10.07 1.12 4.99
N LYS A 60 -11.02 1.87 4.41
CA LYS A 60 -12.46 1.63 4.61
C LYS A 60 -12.88 0.28 4.06
N GLU A 61 -12.46 -0.06 2.84
CA GLU A 61 -12.81 -1.31 2.19
C GLU A 61 -12.20 -2.52 2.91
N ARG A 62 -10.91 -2.43 3.26
CA ARG A 62 -10.17 -3.47 3.99
C ARG A 62 -10.78 -3.74 5.37
N ASP A 63 -11.25 -2.69 6.04
CA ASP A 63 -11.81 -2.78 7.38
C ASP A 63 -13.29 -3.28 7.38
N HIS A 64 -13.72 -3.99 6.32
CA HIS A 64 -15.05 -4.57 6.19
C HIS A 64 -15.41 -5.46 7.40
N PRO A 65 -16.55 -5.22 8.07
CA PRO A 65 -16.88 -5.87 9.34
C PRO A 65 -16.93 -7.39 9.26
N ASP A 66 -17.41 -7.93 8.14
CA ASP A 66 -17.67 -9.36 7.99
C ASP A 66 -16.53 -10.15 7.33
N PHE A 67 -15.63 -9.47 6.62
CA PHE A 67 -14.70 -10.12 5.68
C PHE A 67 -13.24 -9.78 5.96
N ARG A 68 -12.95 -8.82 6.83
CA ARG A 68 -11.58 -8.37 7.15
C ARG A 68 -10.70 -9.49 7.70
N THR A 69 -11.26 -10.40 8.48
CA THR A 69 -10.53 -11.47 9.15
C THR A 69 -11.07 -12.84 8.78
N ALA A 70 -10.23 -13.87 8.92
CA ALA A 70 -10.58 -15.26 8.68
C ALA A 70 -10.05 -16.17 9.79
N PRO A 71 -10.65 -17.36 10.02
CA PRO A 71 -10.25 -18.18 11.17
C PRO A 71 -8.90 -18.90 11.06
N LYS A 72 -8.28 -18.90 9.89
CA LYS A 72 -6.92 -19.45 9.68
C LYS A 72 -6.17 -18.58 8.68
N GLY A 73 -4.97 -18.14 9.02
CA GLY A 73 -4.04 -17.50 8.09
C GLY A 73 -2.69 -18.19 8.04
N ASP A 74 -1.81 -17.70 7.18
CA ASP A 74 -0.42 -18.15 7.06
C ASP A 74 0.41 -17.52 8.20
N PRO A 75 1.01 -18.32 9.11
CA PRO A 75 1.84 -17.80 10.19
C PRO A 75 3.02 -16.94 9.70
N ALA A 76 3.50 -17.15 8.47
CA ALA A 76 4.58 -16.36 7.87
C ALA A 76 4.11 -15.04 7.26
N ASN A 77 2.80 -14.81 7.11
CA ASN A 77 2.25 -13.62 6.43
C ASN A 77 2.67 -12.32 7.11
N ALA A 78 2.57 -12.26 8.44
CA ALA A 78 2.97 -11.07 9.21
C ALA A 78 4.46 -10.73 9.02
N GLN A 79 5.33 -11.73 9.02
CA GLN A 79 6.76 -11.55 8.80
C GLN A 79 7.06 -11.11 7.35
N ARG A 80 6.41 -11.75 6.38
CA ARG A 80 6.54 -11.41 4.95
C ARG A 80 6.11 -9.97 4.68
N TYR A 81 4.98 -9.55 5.23
CA TYR A 81 4.52 -8.16 5.14
C TYR A 81 5.45 -7.19 5.88
N GLY A 82 5.95 -7.56 7.06
CA GLY A 82 6.90 -6.74 7.82
C GLY A 82 8.19 -6.45 7.05
N ASN A 83 8.71 -7.43 6.31
CA ASN A 83 9.87 -7.24 5.42
C ASN A 83 9.51 -6.36 4.23
N PHE A 84 8.38 -6.65 3.56
CA PHE A 84 7.87 -5.84 2.46
C PHE A 84 7.69 -4.37 2.84
N LYS A 85 7.13 -4.09 4.03
CA LYS A 85 6.95 -2.74 4.55
C LYS A 85 8.28 -2.01 4.64
N LYS A 86 9.27 -2.60 5.31
CA LYS A 86 10.62 -2.02 5.46
C LYS A 86 11.28 -1.75 4.12
N ASP A 87 11.21 -2.71 3.20
CA ASP A 87 11.80 -2.56 1.87
C ASP A 87 11.07 -1.48 1.05
N THR A 88 9.75 -1.38 1.17
CA THR A 88 8.96 -0.33 0.51
C THR A 88 9.36 1.05 1.03
N GLU A 89 9.42 1.25 2.34
CA GLU A 89 9.85 2.50 2.98
C GLU A 89 11.25 2.91 2.51
N LEU A 90 12.19 1.95 2.50
CA LEU A 90 13.54 2.18 2.01
C LEU A 90 13.55 2.63 0.55
N ASN A 91 12.80 1.97 -0.32
CA ASN A 91 12.81 2.26 -1.75
C ASN A 91 12.04 3.55 -2.09
N VAL A 92 10.96 3.88 -1.36
CA VAL A 92 10.29 5.20 -1.44
C VAL A 92 11.29 6.30 -1.05
N LYS A 93 12.04 6.12 0.04
CA LYS A 93 13.08 7.07 0.44
C LYS A 93 14.18 7.21 -0.61
N LYS A 94 14.63 6.11 -1.23
CA LYS A 94 15.64 6.13 -2.31
C LYS A 94 15.15 6.91 -3.53
N VAL A 95 13.90 6.71 -3.94
CA VAL A 95 13.29 7.49 -5.05
C VAL A 95 13.26 8.98 -4.71
N MET A 96 12.81 9.33 -3.50
CA MET A 96 12.65 10.73 -3.11
C MET A 96 13.99 11.44 -2.87
N THR A 97 14.89 10.82 -2.12
CA THR A 97 16.06 11.49 -1.52
C THR A 97 17.41 10.96 -2.00
N GLY A 98 17.46 9.80 -2.64
CA GLY A 98 18.70 9.14 -3.04
C GLY A 98 19.51 9.89 -4.09
N SER A 99 20.75 9.46 -4.28
CA SER A 99 21.57 9.81 -5.44
C SER A 99 20.91 9.32 -6.75
N PRO A 100 21.35 9.80 -7.93
CA PRO A 100 20.74 9.39 -9.21
C PRO A 100 20.67 7.86 -9.41
N SER A 101 21.72 7.12 -9.01
CA SER A 101 21.73 5.65 -9.08
C SER A 101 20.76 5.00 -8.09
N GLU A 102 20.67 5.54 -6.87
CA GLU A 102 19.73 5.07 -5.86
C GLU A 102 18.28 5.35 -6.24
N HIS A 103 17.99 6.47 -6.88
CA HIS A 103 16.68 6.80 -7.41
C HIS A 103 16.22 5.70 -8.39
N THR A 104 17.01 5.41 -9.42
CA THR A 104 16.68 4.37 -10.40
C THR A 104 16.52 3.00 -9.75
N ALA A 105 17.41 2.64 -8.82
CA ALA A 105 17.33 1.37 -8.10
C ALA A 105 16.07 1.27 -7.22
N GLY A 106 15.70 2.36 -6.53
CA GLY A 106 14.49 2.45 -5.72
C GLY A 106 13.23 2.28 -6.57
N TYR A 107 13.13 3.02 -7.68
CA TYR A 107 11.97 2.94 -8.58
C TYR A 107 11.83 1.54 -9.21
N THR A 108 12.95 0.95 -9.64
CA THR A 108 12.98 -0.42 -10.18
C THR A 108 12.52 -1.44 -9.13
N SER A 109 12.96 -1.27 -7.88
CA SER A 109 12.56 -2.15 -6.79
C SER A 109 11.06 -2.06 -6.47
N LEU A 110 10.50 -0.84 -6.48
CA LEU A 110 9.06 -0.64 -6.31
C LEU A 110 8.25 -1.28 -7.45
N ASN A 111 8.71 -1.21 -8.70
CA ASN A 111 8.04 -1.92 -9.81
C ASN A 111 8.04 -3.43 -9.61
N ARG A 112 9.19 -4.02 -9.23
CA ARG A 112 9.25 -5.46 -8.94
C ARG A 112 8.34 -5.88 -7.78
N MET A 113 8.19 -5.00 -6.77
CA MET A 113 7.25 -5.21 -5.67
C MET A 113 5.80 -5.16 -6.14
N LEU A 114 5.46 -4.23 -7.03
CA LEU A 114 4.12 -4.14 -7.62
C LEU A 114 3.76 -5.42 -8.38
N ASP A 115 4.69 -5.97 -9.17
CA ASP A 115 4.48 -7.23 -9.90
C ASP A 115 4.18 -8.43 -8.99
N ASN A 116 4.63 -8.36 -7.74
CA ASN A 116 4.47 -9.41 -6.74
C ASN A 116 3.61 -8.96 -5.54
N LEU A 117 2.81 -7.90 -5.69
CA LEU A 117 2.16 -7.24 -4.57
C LEU A 117 1.29 -8.21 -3.77
N ASP A 118 0.47 -9.01 -4.45
CA ASP A 118 -0.43 -10.01 -3.84
C ASP A 118 0.29 -10.95 -2.87
N TYR A 119 1.50 -11.39 -3.22
CA TYR A 119 2.27 -12.29 -2.38
C TYR A 119 2.63 -11.65 -1.04
N TYR A 120 2.97 -10.36 -1.06
CA TYR A 120 3.38 -9.63 0.14
C TYR A 120 2.21 -9.13 0.98
N THR A 121 1.09 -8.80 0.35
CA THR A 121 0.02 -8.04 1.00
C THR A 121 -1.28 -8.81 1.18
N ILE A 122 -1.41 -10.00 0.59
CA ILE A 122 -2.61 -10.84 0.74
C ILE A 122 -2.24 -12.15 1.41
N ASP A 123 -2.95 -12.47 2.49
CA ASP A 123 -2.90 -13.80 3.08
C ASP A 123 -3.86 -14.73 2.32
N GLN A 124 -3.30 -15.55 1.42
CA GLN A 124 -4.08 -16.48 0.62
C GLN A 124 -4.70 -17.62 1.46
N VAL A 125 -4.12 -17.96 2.61
CA VAL A 125 -4.68 -18.95 3.53
C VAL A 125 -5.89 -18.35 4.24
N ALA A 126 -5.80 -17.10 4.68
CA ALA A 126 -6.92 -16.35 5.24
C ALA A 126 -8.04 -16.15 4.22
N HIS A 127 -7.70 -15.76 2.99
CA HIS A 127 -8.67 -15.62 1.90
C HIS A 127 -9.46 -16.92 1.69
N LYS A 128 -8.76 -18.04 1.51
CA LYS A 128 -9.38 -19.35 1.27
C LYS A 128 -10.21 -19.79 2.48
N SER A 129 -9.66 -19.70 3.69
CA SER A 129 -10.34 -20.17 4.89
C SER A 129 -11.57 -19.33 5.24
N GLY A 130 -11.52 -18.01 5.01
CA GLY A 130 -12.67 -17.12 5.18
C GLY A 130 -13.78 -17.46 4.21
N ARG A 131 -13.44 -17.63 2.92
CA ARG A 131 -14.41 -17.99 1.88
C ARG A 131 -15.11 -19.32 2.13
N GLU A 132 -14.37 -20.36 2.54
CA GLU A 132 -14.88 -21.72 2.74
C GLU A 132 -15.94 -21.83 3.85
N GLN A 133 -15.98 -20.86 4.77
CA GLN A 133 -16.96 -20.85 5.88
C GLN A 133 -18.27 -20.17 5.53
N LEU A 134 -18.32 -19.47 4.40
CA LEU A 134 -19.49 -18.71 3.99
C LEU A 134 -20.48 -19.58 3.23
N SER A 135 -21.77 -19.26 3.37
CA SER A 135 -22.82 -19.81 2.50
C SER A 135 -22.59 -19.38 1.05
N ALA A 136 -23.18 -20.08 0.08
CA ALA A 136 -22.99 -19.78 -1.34
C ALA A 136 -23.34 -18.33 -1.72
N LEU A 137 -24.37 -17.74 -1.09
CA LEU A 137 -24.72 -16.33 -1.29
C LEU A 137 -23.62 -15.40 -0.76
N ARG A 138 -23.16 -15.64 0.46
CA ARG A 138 -22.12 -14.85 1.12
C ARG A 138 -20.74 -15.00 0.48
N GLN A 139 -20.45 -16.16 -0.14
CA GLN A 139 -19.24 -16.35 -0.94
C GLN A 139 -19.20 -15.38 -2.12
N ARG A 140 -20.33 -15.11 -2.79
CA ARG A 140 -20.37 -14.15 -3.91
C ARG A 140 -20.10 -12.73 -3.43
N GLU A 141 -20.71 -12.32 -2.32
CA GLU A 141 -20.46 -11.00 -1.70
C GLU A 141 -18.98 -10.84 -1.32
N PHE A 142 -18.41 -11.89 -0.72
CA PHE A 142 -17.01 -11.95 -0.36
C PHE A 142 -16.09 -11.86 -1.59
N ASP A 143 -16.38 -12.61 -2.66
CA ASP A 143 -15.59 -12.59 -3.90
C ASP A 143 -15.61 -11.20 -4.57
N VAL A 144 -16.76 -10.51 -4.54
CA VAL A 144 -16.89 -9.12 -5.05
C VAL A 144 -16.06 -8.16 -4.20
N TRP A 145 -16.21 -8.21 -2.87
CA TRP A 145 -15.42 -7.40 -1.94
C TRP A 145 -13.92 -7.64 -2.11
N TYR A 146 -13.50 -8.90 -2.20
CA TYR A 146 -12.10 -9.28 -2.35
C TYR A 146 -11.51 -8.73 -3.64
N ALA A 147 -12.23 -8.86 -4.77
CA ALA A 147 -11.80 -8.33 -6.05
C ALA A 147 -11.67 -6.79 -6.03
N ALA A 148 -12.66 -6.09 -5.45
CA ALA A 148 -12.64 -4.63 -5.32
C ALA A 148 -11.48 -4.16 -4.42
N THR A 149 -11.32 -4.78 -3.25
CA THR A 149 -10.25 -4.46 -2.29
C THR A 149 -8.87 -4.70 -2.91
N LYS A 150 -8.69 -5.82 -3.61
CA LYS A 150 -7.44 -6.13 -4.33
C LYS A 150 -7.12 -5.10 -5.41
N GLY A 151 -8.10 -4.71 -6.23
CA GLY A 151 -7.90 -3.68 -7.26
C GLY A 151 -7.50 -2.32 -6.64
N LEU A 152 -8.14 -1.96 -5.53
CA LEU A 152 -7.85 -0.73 -4.79
C LEU A 152 -6.47 -0.76 -4.12
N MET A 153 -6.05 -1.92 -3.61
CA MET A 153 -4.70 -2.16 -3.07
C MET A 153 -3.61 -1.93 -4.13
N HIS A 154 -3.78 -2.51 -5.33
CA HIS A 154 -2.86 -2.29 -6.46
C HIS A 154 -2.83 -0.83 -6.91
N SER A 155 -3.99 -0.19 -6.97
CA SER A 155 -4.10 1.24 -7.31
C SER A 155 -3.40 2.11 -6.26
N THR A 156 -3.52 1.77 -4.98
CA THR A 156 -2.88 2.48 -3.87
C THR A 156 -1.36 2.35 -3.93
N PHE A 157 -0.82 1.15 -4.19
CA PHE A 157 0.62 0.96 -4.33
C PHE A 157 1.19 1.69 -5.56
N THR A 158 0.45 1.66 -6.68
CA THR A 158 0.81 2.40 -7.90
C THR A 158 0.87 3.91 -7.61
N ALA A 159 -0.15 4.44 -6.94
CA ALA A 159 -0.18 5.85 -6.54
C ALA A 159 0.94 6.20 -5.55
N LEU A 160 1.33 5.28 -4.64
CA LEU A 160 2.45 5.49 -3.72
C LEU A 160 3.76 5.70 -4.48
N ARG A 161 4.04 4.80 -5.43
CA ARG A 161 5.22 4.88 -6.30
C ARG A 161 5.21 6.18 -7.12
N ASP A 162 4.08 6.50 -7.72
CA ASP A 162 3.96 7.68 -8.60
C ASP A 162 4.05 8.99 -7.81
N ALA A 163 3.49 9.05 -6.59
CA ALA A 163 3.66 10.17 -5.68
C ALA A 163 5.12 10.34 -5.24
N ALA A 164 5.83 9.25 -4.90
CA ALA A 164 7.25 9.31 -4.58
C ALA A 164 8.08 9.85 -5.75
N LEU A 165 7.80 9.39 -6.97
CA LEU A 165 8.46 9.88 -8.19
C LEU A 165 8.13 11.35 -8.45
N ALA A 166 6.88 11.76 -8.33
CA ALA A 166 6.48 13.16 -8.51
C ALA A 166 7.16 14.08 -7.49
N THR A 167 7.21 13.67 -6.22
CA THR A 167 7.92 14.39 -5.15
C THR A 167 9.41 14.52 -5.46
N SER A 168 10.06 13.46 -5.95
CA SER A 168 11.50 13.52 -6.29
C SER A 168 11.84 14.59 -7.34
N ARG A 169 10.92 14.86 -8.28
CA ARG A 169 11.09 15.85 -9.36
C ARG A 169 11.01 17.29 -8.87
N THR A 170 10.58 17.52 -7.63
CA THR A 170 10.59 18.85 -7.01
C THR A 170 12.00 19.27 -6.57
N ARG A 171 12.96 18.32 -6.55
CA ARG A 171 14.38 18.56 -6.22
C ARG A 171 15.18 18.90 -7.48
N ASP A 172 16.30 19.59 -7.26
CA ASP A 172 17.35 19.66 -8.26
C ASP A 172 18.20 18.40 -8.11
N LEU A 173 18.10 17.48 -9.07
CA LEU A 173 18.92 16.26 -9.16
C LEU A 173 20.23 16.53 -9.91
#